data_AF-A0A2H6H1E2-F1
#
_entry.id   AF-A0A2H6H1E2-F1
#
_cell.length_a   1.000
_cell.length_b   1.000
_cell.length_c   1.000
_cell.angle_alpha   90.00
_cell.angle_beta   90.00
_cell.angle_gamma   90.00
#
_symmetry.space_group_name_H-M   'P 1'
#
loop_
_entity.id
_entity.type
_entity.pdbx_description
1 polymer ?
#
loop_
_entity_poly.entity_id
_entity_poly.type
_entity_poly.pdbx_seq_one_letter_code
_entity_poly.pdbx_strand_id
1 'polypeptide(L)'
;MKKDKLNLLKKLVLINLLVLVIVGGVFALNEIGDRNSLKKGGNYVSINQPLSAKELVVLNPEIEYISYFDEFLNKSVAYVNIFGGIGSNFMINPEQIYEISVSKEINLNTPE
;
A
#
# COMPACT_ATOMS: atom_id res chain seq x y z
N MET A 1 -31.52 33.18 -30.76
CA MET A 1 -31.86 31.74 -30.77
C MET A 1 -30.68 30.80 -31.07
N LYS A 2 -29.96 30.91 -32.21
CA LYS A 2 -28.77 30.05 -32.48
C LYS A 2 -27.56 30.36 -31.58
N LYS A 3 -27.32 31.65 -31.30
CA LYS A 3 -26.19 32.13 -30.47
C LYS A 3 -26.33 31.75 -28.99
N ASP A 4 -27.56 31.79 -28.48
CA ASP A 4 -27.86 31.44 -27.08
C ASP A 4 -27.68 29.95 -26.83
N LYS A 5 -28.12 29.10 -27.77
CA LYS A 5 -27.88 27.65 -27.74
C LYS A 5 -26.39 27.30 -27.81
N LEU A 6 -25.61 28.02 -28.64
CA LEU A 6 -24.16 27.84 -28.73
C LEU A 6 -23.45 28.23 -27.41
N ASN A 7 -23.88 29.32 -26.78
CA ASN A 7 -23.33 29.74 -25.48
C ASN A 7 -23.71 28.77 -24.36
N LEU A 8 -24.92 28.19 -24.40
CA LEU A 8 -25.34 27.15 -23.47
C LEU A 8 -24.50 25.88 -23.62
N LEU A 9 -24.25 25.45 -24.86
CA LEU A 9 -23.43 24.29 -25.16
C LEU A 9 -21.99 24.46 -24.66
N LYS A 10 -21.38 25.64 -24.89
CA LYS A 10 -20.04 25.96 -24.38
C LYS A 10 -19.96 25.91 -22.86
N LYS A 11 -20.97 26.42 -22.17
CA LYS A 11 -21.06 26.35 -20.69
C LYS A 11 -21.18 24.91 -20.21
N LEU A 12 -22.00 24.09 -20.87
CA LEU A 12 -22.15 22.67 -20.52
C LEU A 12 -20.86 21.88 -20.74
N VAL A 13 -20.13 22.15 -21.82
CA VAL A 13 -18.81 21.52 -22.08
C VAL A 13 -17.81 21.94 -21.01
N LEU A 14 -17.77 23.22 -20.64
CA LEU A 14 -16.87 23.72 -19.60
C LEU A 14 -17.16 23.09 -18.23
N ILE A 15 -18.45 22.94 -17.88
CA ILE A 15 -18.86 22.28 -16.63
C ILE A 15 -18.43 20.82 -16.62
N ASN A 16 -18.63 20.09 -17.72
CA ASN A 16 -18.21 18.69 -17.79
C ASN A 16 -16.69 18.54 -17.68
N LEU A 17 -15.92 19.44 -18.30
CA LEU A 17 -14.47 19.49 -18.15
C LEU A 17 -14.06 19.74 -16.69
N LEU A 18 -14.73 20.67 -16.01
CA LEU A 18 -14.45 20.95 -14.59
C LEU A 18 -14.75 19.74 -13.70
N VAL A 19 -15.86 19.04 -13.93
CA VAL A 19 -16.21 17.82 -13.20
C VAL A 19 -15.17 16.73 -13.42
N LEU A 20 -14.69 16.55 -14.65
CA LEU A 20 -13.62 15.60 -14.98
C LEU A 20 -12.32 15.89 -14.21
N VAL A 21 -11.94 17.16 -14.09
CA VAL A 21 -10.75 17.57 -13.31
C VAL A 21 -10.94 17.31 -11.82
N ILE A 22 -12.12 17.62 -11.27
CA ILE A 22 -12.41 17.38 -9.85
C ILE A 22 -12.39 15.89 -9.54
N VAL A 23 -13.07 15.08 -10.37
CA VAL A 23 -13.12 13.62 -10.20
C VAL A 23 -11.72 13.02 -10.34
N GLY A 24 -10.96 13.40 -11.38
CA GLY A 24 -9.58 12.95 -11.56
C GLY A 24 -8.66 13.34 -10.39
N GLY A 25 -8.82 14.55 -9.84
CA GLY A 25 -8.08 15.00 -8.67
C GLY A 25 -8.40 14.20 -7.41
N VAL A 26 -9.68 13.86 -7.17
CA VAL A 26 -10.09 13.02 -6.03
C VAL A 26 -9.52 11.60 -6.13
N PHE A 27 -9.50 11.01 -7.33
CA PHE A 27 -8.89 9.70 -7.55
C PHE A 27 -7.36 9.74 -7.32
N ALA A 28 -6.68 10.78 -7.79
CA ALA A 28 -5.24 10.94 -7.58
C ALA A 28 -4.87 11.08 -6.08
N LEU A 29 -5.70 11.75 -5.28
CA LEU A 29 -5.47 11.89 -3.84
C LEU A 29 -5.70 10.59 -3.06
N ASN A 30 -6.59 9.71 -3.54
CA ASN A 30 -6.86 8.43 -2.87
C ASN A 30 -5.74 7.38 -3.06
N GLU A 31 -4.88 7.52 -4.08
CA GLU A 31 -3.67 6.69 -4.21
C GLU A 31 -2.52 7.14 -3.30
N ILE A 32 -2.67 8.31 -2.66
CA ILE A 32 -1.81 8.82 -1.58
C ILE A 32 -2.45 8.48 -0.22
N GLY A 33 -3.20 7.38 -0.14
CA GLY A 33 -3.42 6.72 1.15
C GLY A 33 -2.04 6.40 1.73
N ASP A 34 -1.81 6.76 2.99
CA ASP A 34 -0.55 6.59 3.70
C ASP A 34 -0.05 5.15 3.53
N ARG A 35 0.83 4.91 2.54
CA ARG A 35 1.25 3.56 2.11
C ARG A 35 1.95 2.80 3.24
N ASN A 36 2.30 3.51 4.30
CA ASN A 36 2.96 2.99 5.47
C ASN A 36 1.98 2.69 6.61
N SER A 37 0.72 3.11 6.56
CA SER A 37 -0.25 2.83 7.64
C SER A 37 -0.81 1.40 7.54
N LEU A 38 -0.48 0.57 8.54
CA LEU A 38 -0.95 -0.80 8.66
C LEU A 38 -2.05 -0.89 9.72
N LYS A 39 -3.15 -1.56 9.39
CA LYS A 39 -4.25 -1.83 10.33
C LYS A 39 -3.96 -3.09 11.14
N LYS A 40 -4.52 -3.18 12.35
CA LYS A 40 -4.47 -4.41 13.13
C LYS A 40 -4.89 -5.64 12.31
N GLY A 41 -4.11 -6.71 12.38
CA GLY A 41 -4.26 -7.93 11.57
C GLY A 41 -3.42 -7.89 10.30
N GLY A 42 -3.79 -8.72 9.31
CA GLY A 42 -3.06 -8.87 8.06
C GLY A 42 -3.24 -7.71 7.08
N ASN A 43 -2.12 -7.24 6.53
CA ASN A 43 -2.05 -6.20 5.51
C ASN A 43 -1.21 -6.71 4.34
N TYR A 44 -1.59 -6.37 3.11
CA TYR A 44 -0.80 -6.70 1.91
C TYR A 44 -0.04 -5.46 1.45
N VAL A 45 1.28 -5.50 1.53
CA VAL A 45 2.13 -4.34 1.26
C VAL A 45 3.34 -4.70 0.42
N SER A 46 3.76 -3.77 -0.42
CA SER A 46 5.05 -3.81 -1.12
C SER A 46 6.00 -2.87 -0.40
N ILE A 47 7.22 -3.35 -0.12
CA ILE A 47 8.27 -2.57 0.53
C ILE A 47 9.32 -2.24 -0.52
N ASN A 48 9.54 -0.95 -0.77
CA ASN A 48 10.39 -0.49 -1.88
C ASN A 48 11.90 -0.62 -1.61
N GLN A 49 12.27 -1.05 -0.42
CA GLN A 49 13.64 -1.06 0.08
C GLN A 49 14.04 -2.50 0.42
N PRO A 50 15.21 -2.97 -0.02
CA PRO A 50 15.67 -4.28 0.37
C PRO A 50 16.10 -4.28 1.83
N LEU A 51 15.53 -5.18 2.64
CA LEU A 51 15.92 -5.41 4.03
C LEU A 51 15.54 -6.82 4.48
N SER A 52 16.14 -7.32 5.54
CA SER A 52 15.71 -8.61 6.08
C SER A 52 14.39 -8.50 6.85
N ALA A 53 13.60 -9.58 6.83
CA ALA A 53 12.38 -9.69 7.62
C ALA A 53 12.64 -9.40 9.12
N LYS A 54 13.78 -9.87 9.63
CA LYS A 54 14.24 -9.58 11.00
C LYS A 54 14.44 -8.08 11.23
N GLU A 55 15.10 -7.37 10.32
CA GLU A 55 15.32 -5.92 10.45
C GLU A 55 13.99 -5.17 10.45
N LEU A 56 13.04 -5.55 9.59
CA LEU A 56 11.72 -4.93 9.56
C LEU A 56 10.99 -5.09 10.90
N VAL A 57 11.06 -6.28 11.52
CA VAL A 57 10.47 -6.53 12.84
C VAL A 57 11.19 -5.77 13.96
N VAL A 58 12.51 -5.62 13.88
CA VAL A 58 13.27 -4.81 14.85
C VAL A 58 12.83 -3.33 14.80
N LEU A 59 12.56 -2.81 13.60
CA LEU A 59 12.05 -1.44 13.40
C LEU A 59 10.57 -1.29 13.78
N ASN A 60 9.80 -2.39 13.74
CA ASN A 60 8.36 -2.41 13.97
C ASN A 60 8.00 -3.59 14.89
N PRO A 61 8.23 -3.47 16.21
CA PRO A 61 8.02 -4.57 17.17
C PRO A 61 6.59 -5.11 17.21
N GLU A 62 5.62 -4.35 16.72
CA GLU A 62 4.21 -4.71 16.62
C GLU A 62 3.90 -5.78 15.57
N ILE A 63 4.82 -6.03 14.64
CA ILE A 63 4.66 -7.06 13.60
C ILE A 63 4.65 -8.45 14.27
N GLU A 64 3.62 -9.23 13.99
CA GLU A 64 3.44 -10.60 14.46
C GLU A 64 4.01 -11.62 13.47
N TYR A 65 3.84 -11.38 12.17
CA TYR A 65 4.47 -12.17 11.11
C TYR A 65 4.60 -11.39 9.79
N ILE A 66 5.51 -11.86 8.94
CA ILE A 66 5.72 -11.41 7.57
C ILE A 66 5.74 -12.66 6.68
N SER A 67 4.91 -12.72 5.66
CA SER A 67 4.86 -13.86 4.72
C SER A 67 4.79 -13.41 3.27
N TYR A 68 5.26 -14.28 2.38
CA TYR A 68 5.03 -14.16 0.94
C TYR A 68 4.82 -15.55 0.33
N PHE A 69 4.20 -15.60 -0.84
CA PHE A 69 4.10 -16.82 -1.63
C PHE A 69 5.29 -16.91 -2.59
N ASP A 70 6.09 -17.98 -2.46
CA ASP A 70 7.20 -18.28 -3.36
C ASP A 70 6.67 -19.13 -4.52
N GLU A 71 6.55 -18.52 -5.70
CA GLU A 71 6.04 -19.20 -6.90
C GLU A 71 6.98 -20.31 -7.38
N PHE A 72 8.29 -20.16 -7.21
CA PHE A 72 9.28 -21.16 -7.63
C PHE A 72 9.19 -22.42 -6.78
N LEU A 73 9.00 -22.25 -5.47
CA LEU A 73 8.85 -23.36 -4.52
C LEU A 73 7.40 -23.81 -4.33
N ASN A 74 6.43 -23.12 -4.96
CA ASN A 74 4.99 -23.32 -4.83
C ASN A 74 4.53 -23.42 -3.37
N LYS A 75 5.02 -22.52 -2.51
CA LYS A 75 4.74 -22.54 -1.07
C LYS A 75 4.83 -21.15 -0.44
N SER A 76 4.15 -20.96 0.69
CA SER A 76 4.33 -19.75 1.51
C SER A 76 5.59 -19.84 2.37
N VAL A 77 6.34 -18.74 2.41
CA VAL A 77 7.50 -18.53 3.28
C VAL A 77 7.12 -17.46 4.29
N ALA A 78 7.40 -17.70 5.57
CA ALA A 78 6.98 -16.82 6.65
C ALA A 78 8.06 -16.63 7.73
N TYR A 79 8.14 -15.40 8.23
CA TYR A 79 8.89 -14.98 9.41
C TYR A 79 7.87 -14.70 10.52
N VAL A 80 7.98 -15.37 11.66
CA VAL A 80 6.98 -15.28 12.74
C VAL A 80 7.63 -14.76 14.02
N ASN A 81 7.07 -13.67 14.56
CA ASN A 81 7.53 -12.93 15.73
C ASN A 81 6.73 -13.25 17.01
N ILE A 82 6.20 -14.48 17.14
CA ILE A 82 5.35 -14.84 18.29
C ILE A 82 6.13 -15.31 19.54
N PHE A 83 7.45 -15.53 19.46
CA PHE A 83 8.29 -15.94 20.61
C PHE A 83 9.79 -15.57 20.43
N GLY A 84 10.11 -14.38 19.90
CA GLY A 84 11.51 -13.98 19.68
C GLY A 84 12.14 -14.52 18.39
N GLY A 85 11.32 -14.85 17.38
CA GLY A 85 11.75 -15.18 16.01
C GLY A 85 11.75 -16.67 15.67
N ILE A 86 10.57 -17.30 15.64
CA ILE A 86 10.43 -18.73 15.28
C ILE A 86 10.41 -18.96 13.74
N GLY A 87 10.49 -17.91 12.93
CA GLY A 87 10.53 -18.03 11.46
C GLY A 87 11.93 -17.91 10.84
N SER A 88 12.08 -18.44 9.62
CA SER A 88 13.29 -18.26 8.81
C SER A 88 13.42 -16.80 8.40
N ASN A 89 14.55 -16.16 8.73
CA ASN A 89 14.85 -14.84 8.19
C ASN A 89 14.99 -14.92 6.67
N PHE A 90 14.44 -13.96 5.95
CA PHE A 90 14.55 -13.85 4.49
C PHE A 90 14.72 -12.39 4.08
N MET A 91 15.17 -12.19 2.84
CA MET A 91 15.28 -10.86 2.25
C MET A 91 13.92 -10.42 1.73
N ILE A 92 13.49 -9.23 2.14
CA ILE A 92 12.37 -8.50 1.55
C ILE A 92 12.91 -7.83 0.29
N ASN A 93 12.28 -8.12 -0.83
CA ASN A 93 12.66 -7.59 -2.13
C ASN A 93 11.71 -6.46 -2.53
N PRO A 94 12.24 -5.41 -3.20
CA PRO A 94 11.40 -4.45 -3.89
C PRO A 94 10.42 -5.15 -4.85
N GLU A 95 9.24 -4.54 -5.04
CA GLU A 95 8.19 -5.00 -5.97
C GLU A 95 7.48 -6.32 -5.60
N GLN A 96 7.89 -6.98 -4.51
CA GLN A 96 7.17 -8.14 -3.99
C GLN A 96 6.11 -7.73 -2.96
N ILE A 97 4.93 -8.36 -3.06
CA ILE A 97 3.85 -8.20 -2.09
C ILE A 97 4.05 -9.17 -0.93
N TYR A 98 4.06 -8.61 0.27
CA TYR A 98 4.13 -9.34 1.53
C TYR A 98 2.81 -9.20 2.27
N GLU A 99 2.42 -10.25 2.97
CA GLU A 99 1.41 -10.18 4.01
C GLU A 99 2.11 -9.89 5.35
N ILE A 100 1.74 -8.79 5.99
CA ILE A 100 2.27 -8.38 7.29
C ILE A 100 1.12 -8.29 8.28
N SER A 101 1.17 -9.12 9.33
CA SER A 101 0.23 -8.97 10.46
C SER A 101 0.82 -8.09 11.54
N VAL A 102 0.02 -7.15 12.04
CA VAL A 102 0.38 -6.28 13.15
C VAL A 102 -0.63 -6.38 14.29
N SER A 103 -0.13 -6.35 15.53
CA SER A 103 -0.94 -6.47 16.75
C SER A 103 -1.82 -5.24 17.04
N LYS A 104 -1.45 -4.07 16.50
CA LYS A 104 -2.18 -2.79 16.55
C LYS A 104 -1.88 -1.96 15.30
N GLU A 105 -2.65 -0.90 15.08
CA GLU A 105 -2.40 0.05 13.99
C GLU A 105 -1.03 0.73 14.16
N ILE A 106 -0.24 0.77 13.09
CA ILE A 106 1.10 1.37 13.07
C ILE A 106 1.37 2.09 11.75
N ASN A 107 2.34 3.00 11.76
CA ASN A 107 3.01 3.44 10.55
C ASN A 107 4.31 2.65 10.41
N LEU A 108 4.46 1.95 9.29
CA LEU A 108 5.57 1.06 8.98
C LEU A 108 6.85 1.87 8.80
N ASN A 109 7.82 1.60 9.66
CA ASN A 109 9.16 2.16 9.58
C ASN A 109 10.06 1.28 8.71
N THR A 110 10.82 1.90 7.81
CA THR A 110 11.88 1.26 7.02
C THR A 110 13.16 2.09 7.16
N PRO A 111 14.37 1.50 6.98
CA PRO A 111 15.61 2.26 6.93
C PRO A 111 15.52 3.34 5.83
N GLU A 112 16.12 4.51 6.03
CA GLU A 112 16.27 5.52 4.96
C GLU A 112 17.29 5.09 3.89
#